data_AF-Q17N81-F1
#
_entry.id   AF-Q17N81-F1
#
_cell.length_a   1.000
_cell.length_b   1.000
_cell.length_c   1.000
_cell.angle_alpha   90.00
_cell.angle_beta   90.00
_cell.angle_gamma   90.00
#
_symmetry.space_group_name_H-M   'P 1'
#
loop_
_entity.id
_entity.type
_entity.pdbx_description
1 polymer ?
#
loop_
_entity_poly.entity_id
_entity_poly.type
_entity_poly.pdbx_seq_one_letter_code
_entity_poly.pdbx_strand_id
1 'polypeptide(L)'
;MSYEQMKADLKVFIEQTVEKSIENAFQNNFARYAALSEIQAKDDSAKTVPDDSVENHAPINDEDELAKWNIKLNNKELQRRYLEYFSKIIIPNAYNQKGNNACYTVVDCLFSREFWTKMTWTGISRSDKAKRGFREYGNVTQLLGDIVRIGDPSYTAQQLELFCRNRLFRYCKSRSTSRRLRKSACRPKRSSKATATVEQNAADADDLCSSDDARMSGELSNSDEYETDSAGLERDEKISSDSS
;
A
#
# COMPACT_ATOMS: atom_id res chain seq x y z
N MET A 1 -73.42 -21.01 15.37
CA MET A 1 -72.24 -20.16 15.59
C MET A 1 -71.52 -20.65 16.82
N SER A 2 -70.33 -21.23 16.68
CA SER A 2 -69.45 -21.51 17.83
C SER A 2 -68.68 -20.24 18.22
N TYR A 3 -68.29 -20.12 19.49
CA TYR A 3 -67.46 -19.01 19.97
C TYR A 3 -66.14 -18.89 19.19
N GLU A 4 -65.47 -20.02 18.93
CA GLU A 4 -64.21 -20.04 18.16
C GLU A 4 -64.39 -19.62 16.70
N GLN A 5 -65.56 -19.88 16.08
CA GLN A 5 -65.85 -19.39 14.73
C GLN A 5 -66.01 -17.86 14.73
N MET A 6 -66.84 -17.32 15.64
CA MET A 6 -67.08 -15.89 15.76
C MET A 6 -65.77 -15.12 16.07
N LYS A 7 -64.88 -15.70 16.87
CA LYS A 7 -63.55 -15.18 17.19
C LYS A 7 -62.58 -15.20 16.00
N ALA A 8 -62.65 -16.23 15.15
CA ALA A 8 -61.89 -16.31 13.91
C ALA A 8 -62.37 -15.26 12.89
N ASP A 9 -63.68 -15.15 12.68
CA ASP A 9 -64.29 -14.16 11.78
C ASP A 9 -63.94 -12.73 12.22
N LEU A 10 -63.99 -12.43 13.53
CA LEU A 10 -63.63 -11.13 14.07
C LEU A 10 -62.16 -10.77 13.79
N LYS A 11 -61.25 -11.74 13.93
CA LYS A 11 -59.82 -11.56 13.66
C LYS A 11 -59.57 -11.22 12.18
N VAL A 12 -60.17 -11.99 11.27
CA VAL A 12 -60.07 -11.77 9.81
C VAL A 12 -60.65 -10.40 9.42
N PHE A 13 -61.78 -9.99 10.01
CA PHE A 13 -62.38 -8.69 9.76
C PHE A 13 -61.48 -7.53 10.24
N ILE A 14 -60.85 -7.65 11.41
CA ILE A 14 -59.90 -6.66 11.92
C ILE A 14 -58.68 -6.56 11.00
N GLU A 15 -58.09 -7.69 10.61
CA GLU A 15 -56.91 -7.74 9.73
C GLU A 15 -57.19 -7.07 8.38
N GLN A 16 -58.30 -7.42 7.72
CA GLN A 16 -58.72 -6.79 6.45
C GLN A 16 -59.06 -5.29 6.58
N THR A 17 -59.57 -4.85 7.73
CA THR A 17 -59.89 -3.44 7.97
C THR A 17 -58.63 -2.61 8.19
N VAL A 18 -57.65 -3.15 8.91
CA VAL A 18 -56.34 -2.52 9.12
C VAL A 18 -55.57 -2.44 7.80
N GLU A 19 -55.53 -3.54 7.03
CA GLU A 19 -54.86 -3.61 5.73
C GLU A 19 -55.40 -2.57 4.73
N LYS A 20 -56.73 -2.50 4.56
CA LYS A 20 -57.37 -1.46 3.73
C LYS A 20 -57.11 -0.04 4.23
N SER A 21 -57.02 0.16 5.54
CA SER A 21 -56.74 1.48 6.12
C SER A 21 -55.29 1.91 5.84
N ILE A 22 -54.35 0.97 5.91
CA ILE A 22 -52.93 1.17 5.56
C ILE A 22 -52.79 1.44 4.06
N GLU A 23 -53.42 0.64 3.19
CA GLU A 23 -53.35 0.80 1.73
C GLU A 23 -53.96 2.14 1.28
N ASN A 24 -55.12 2.53 1.82
CA ASN A 24 -55.75 3.82 1.55
C ASN A 24 -54.87 4.99 2.07
N ALA A 25 -54.23 4.85 3.24
CA ALA A 25 -53.28 5.83 3.73
C ALA A 25 -52.05 5.96 2.82
N PHE A 26 -51.52 4.84 2.30
CA PHE A 26 -50.43 4.85 1.33
C PHE A 26 -50.83 5.50 0.01
N GLN A 27 -51.96 5.12 -0.61
CA GLN A 27 -52.37 5.69 -1.90
C GLN A 27 -52.55 7.22 -1.82
N ASN A 28 -53.23 7.72 -0.77
CA ASN A 28 -53.44 9.17 -0.59
C ASN A 28 -52.16 9.95 -0.24
N ASN A 29 -51.13 9.30 0.33
CA ASN A 29 -49.86 9.94 0.70
C ASN A 29 -48.69 9.52 -0.19
N PHE A 30 -48.89 8.73 -1.25
CA PHE A 30 -47.81 8.12 -2.03
C PHE A 30 -46.87 9.18 -2.61
N ALA A 31 -47.42 10.24 -3.23
CA ALA A 31 -46.65 11.36 -3.75
C ALA A 31 -45.83 12.09 -2.66
N ARG A 32 -46.34 12.14 -1.42
CA ARG A 32 -45.63 12.73 -0.27
C ARG A 32 -44.49 11.82 0.20
N TYR A 33 -44.69 10.51 0.25
CA TYR A 33 -43.64 9.56 0.61
C TYR A 33 -42.57 9.45 -0.48
N ALA A 34 -42.94 9.48 -1.76
CA ALA A 34 -42.01 9.54 -2.88
C ALA A 34 -41.16 10.82 -2.81
N ALA A 35 -41.79 12.00 -2.68
CA ALA A 35 -41.08 13.27 -2.53
C ALA A 35 -40.18 13.31 -1.28
N LEU A 36 -40.61 12.73 -0.15
CA LEU A 36 -39.76 12.61 1.04
C LEU A 36 -38.57 11.67 0.82
N SER A 37 -38.75 10.56 0.09
CA SER A 37 -37.67 9.63 -0.27
C SER A 37 -36.67 10.27 -1.25
N GLU A 38 -37.15 11.04 -2.23
CA GLU A 38 -36.29 11.84 -3.12
C GLU A 38 -35.54 12.93 -2.35
N ILE A 39 -36.20 13.62 -1.43
CA ILE A 39 -35.56 14.61 -0.55
C ILE A 39 -34.52 13.93 0.36
N GLN A 40 -34.79 12.74 0.92
CA GLN A 40 -33.83 11.99 1.72
C GLN A 40 -32.62 11.53 0.89
N ALA A 41 -32.83 10.92 -0.28
CA ALA A 41 -31.73 10.53 -1.16
C ALA A 41 -30.88 11.73 -1.61
N LYS A 42 -31.51 12.90 -1.80
CA LYS A 42 -30.83 14.16 -2.14
C LYS A 42 -30.11 14.76 -0.94
N ASP A 43 -30.69 14.70 0.25
CA ASP A 43 -30.05 15.09 1.52
C ASP A 43 -28.86 14.20 1.84
N ASP A 44 -28.94 12.88 1.60
CA ASP A 44 -27.81 11.96 1.77
C ASP A 44 -26.67 12.29 0.79
N SER A 45 -27.00 12.69 -0.44
CA SER A 45 -26.01 13.19 -1.42
C SER A 45 -25.42 14.56 -1.05
N ALA A 46 -26.20 15.43 -0.37
CA ALA A 46 -25.82 16.79 -0.02
C ALA A 46 -25.17 16.93 1.37
N LYS A 47 -25.42 15.98 2.28
CA LYS A 47 -24.87 15.91 3.64
C LYS A 47 -23.60 15.08 3.72
N THR A 48 -22.88 14.92 2.61
CA THR A 48 -21.43 14.71 2.74
C THR A 48 -20.77 16.03 3.16
N VAL A 49 -20.82 16.31 4.46
CA VAL A 49 -19.85 17.20 5.11
C VAL A 49 -18.46 16.83 4.58
N PRO A 50 -17.57 17.80 4.29
CA PRO A 50 -16.19 17.50 3.95
C PRO A 50 -15.53 16.80 5.16
N ASP A 51 -15.58 15.47 5.14
CA ASP A 51 -14.82 14.61 6.03
C ASP A 51 -13.33 14.78 5.71
N ASP A 52 -12.71 15.70 6.45
CA ASP A 52 -11.29 16.06 6.35
C ASP A 52 -10.34 14.91 6.77
N SER A 53 -10.87 13.73 7.11
CA SER A 53 -10.16 12.46 7.33
C SER A 53 -9.17 12.07 6.22
N VAL A 54 -9.29 12.66 5.03
CA VAL A 54 -8.29 12.50 3.94
C VAL A 54 -7.13 13.47 4.07
N GLU A 55 -7.39 14.76 4.29
CA GLU A 55 -6.31 15.76 4.36
C GLU A 55 -5.56 15.69 5.70
N ASN A 56 -6.26 15.26 6.75
CA ASN A 56 -5.74 14.96 8.09
C ASN A 56 -5.48 13.47 8.32
N HIS A 57 -5.20 12.68 7.26
CA HIS A 57 -4.94 11.23 7.39
C HIS A 57 -3.76 10.96 8.32
N ALA A 58 -4.04 10.32 9.47
CA ALA A 58 -3.02 9.93 10.43
C ALA A 58 -2.17 8.76 9.88
N PRO A 59 -0.83 8.82 9.90
CA PRO A 59 0.01 7.74 9.40
C PRO A 59 -0.23 6.43 10.17
N ILE A 60 -0.73 5.41 9.47
CA ILE A 60 -1.12 4.12 10.05
C ILE A 60 0.07 3.44 10.74
N ASN A 61 -0.18 2.93 11.96
CA ASN A 61 0.80 2.32 12.85
C ASN A 61 0.50 0.87 13.18
N ASP A 62 -0.76 0.44 13.13
CA ASP A 62 -1.19 -0.90 13.55
C ASP A 62 -2.06 -1.64 12.53
N GLU A 63 -2.08 -2.97 12.67
CA GLU A 63 -2.70 -3.88 11.71
C GLU A 63 -4.24 -3.74 11.66
N ASP A 64 -4.86 -3.53 12.82
CA ASP A 64 -6.31 -3.30 12.94
C ASP A 64 -6.74 -1.97 12.30
N GLU A 65 -5.87 -0.95 12.33
CA GLU A 65 -6.11 0.32 11.64
C GLU A 65 -6.11 0.10 10.12
N LEU A 66 -5.12 -0.64 9.60
CA LEU A 66 -5.06 -1.00 8.19
C LEU A 66 -6.26 -1.85 7.76
N ALA A 67 -6.69 -2.83 8.56
CA ALA A 67 -7.86 -3.64 8.27
C ALA A 67 -9.14 -2.80 8.17
N LYS A 68 -9.36 -1.90 9.15
CA LYS A 68 -10.49 -0.96 9.15
C LYS A 68 -10.42 0.00 7.95
N TRP A 69 -9.24 0.50 7.61
CA TRP A 69 -9.04 1.41 6.48
C TRP A 69 -9.27 0.72 5.14
N ASN A 70 -8.77 -0.51 4.95
CA ASN A 70 -9.02 -1.30 3.73
C ASN A 70 -10.52 -1.56 3.48
N ILE A 71 -11.31 -1.73 4.54
CA ILE A 71 -12.78 -1.81 4.45
C ILE A 71 -13.38 -0.45 4.05
N LYS A 72 -12.96 0.66 4.68
CA LYS A 72 -13.40 2.02 4.30
C LYS A 72 -13.08 2.38 2.84
N LEU A 73 -11.91 1.94 2.34
CA LEU A 73 -11.47 2.15 0.95
C LEU A 73 -12.36 1.45 -0.11
N ASN A 74 -13.29 0.59 0.29
CA ASN A 74 -14.30 0.05 -0.62
C ASN A 74 -15.29 1.13 -1.12
N ASN A 75 -15.39 2.28 -0.44
CA ASN A 75 -16.14 3.43 -0.96
C ASN A 75 -15.30 4.18 -2.01
N LYS A 76 -15.77 4.14 -3.27
CA LYS A 76 -15.16 4.82 -4.43
C LYS A 76 -15.06 6.34 -4.27
N GLU A 77 -15.98 6.99 -3.57
CA GLU A 77 -15.93 8.43 -3.33
C GLU A 77 -14.77 8.81 -2.40
N LEU A 78 -14.56 7.99 -1.37
CA LEU A 78 -13.44 8.13 -0.44
C LEU A 78 -12.13 7.86 -1.19
N GLN A 79 -12.04 6.79 -2.00
CA GLN A 79 -10.88 6.55 -2.89
C GLN A 79 -10.61 7.75 -3.81
N ARG A 80 -11.66 8.36 -4.40
CA ARG A 80 -11.55 9.57 -5.24
C ARG A 80 -10.99 10.76 -4.47
N ARG A 81 -11.43 11.00 -3.22
CA ARG A 81 -10.89 12.06 -2.36
C ARG A 81 -9.40 11.85 -2.06
N TYR A 82 -8.94 10.62 -1.82
CA TYR A 82 -7.49 10.34 -1.67
C TYR A 82 -6.70 10.66 -2.95
N LEU A 83 -7.21 10.29 -4.13
CA LEU A 83 -6.56 10.62 -5.41
C LEU A 83 -6.50 12.14 -5.63
N GLU A 84 -7.57 12.86 -5.31
CA GLU A 84 -7.65 14.32 -5.39
C GLU A 84 -6.64 15.00 -4.44
N TYR A 85 -6.56 14.56 -3.18
CA TYR A 85 -5.57 15.04 -2.22
C TYR A 85 -4.13 14.75 -2.68
N PHE A 86 -3.82 13.51 -3.08
CA PHE A 86 -2.47 13.17 -3.51
C PHE A 86 -2.06 13.81 -4.84
N SER A 87 -3.00 14.25 -5.69
CA SER A 87 -2.69 15.07 -6.87
C SER A 87 -2.08 16.43 -6.52
N LYS A 88 -2.35 16.96 -5.32
CA LYS A 88 -1.73 18.18 -4.78
C LYS A 88 -0.27 17.95 -4.34
N ILE A 89 0.09 16.70 -4.01
CA ILE A 89 1.41 16.29 -3.48
C ILE A 89 2.31 15.75 -4.60
N ILE A 90 1.74 15.02 -5.55
CA ILE A 90 2.44 14.37 -6.66
C ILE A 90 2.13 15.13 -7.93
N ILE A 91 3.07 15.99 -8.33
CA ILE A 91 3.02 16.72 -9.60
C ILE A 91 2.85 15.69 -10.74
N PRO A 92 1.80 15.79 -11.58
CA PRO A 92 1.56 14.83 -12.65
C PRO A 92 2.75 14.66 -13.60
N ASN A 93 3.01 13.43 -14.02
CA ASN A 93 4.15 13.04 -14.90
C ASN A 93 5.56 13.36 -14.37
N ALA A 94 5.73 14.00 -13.19
CA ALA A 94 7.05 14.38 -12.67
C ALA A 94 7.92 13.16 -12.27
N TYR A 95 7.33 11.97 -12.21
CA TYR A 95 7.98 10.71 -11.87
C TYR A 95 7.97 9.70 -13.02
N ASN A 96 7.81 10.12 -14.29
CA ASN A 96 7.91 9.24 -15.46
C ASN A 96 9.11 8.27 -15.38
N GLN A 97 8.86 6.96 -15.52
CA GLN A 97 9.82 5.85 -15.36
C GLN A 97 10.52 5.77 -13.98
N LYS A 98 9.99 6.49 -12.99
CA LYS A 98 10.55 6.71 -11.64
C LYS A 98 9.45 6.60 -10.57
N GLY A 99 8.30 5.99 -10.87
CA GLY A 99 7.16 5.82 -9.95
C GLY A 99 7.54 5.25 -8.58
N ASN A 100 8.59 4.43 -8.48
CA ASN A 100 9.16 3.97 -7.20
C ASN A 100 9.54 5.10 -6.22
N ASN A 101 9.91 6.28 -6.71
CA ASN A 101 10.17 7.46 -5.87
C ASN A 101 8.87 8.09 -5.37
N ALA A 102 7.83 8.15 -6.21
CA ALA A 102 6.48 8.53 -5.77
C ALA A 102 5.94 7.54 -4.74
N CYS A 103 6.11 6.22 -4.93
CA CYS A 103 5.75 5.19 -3.96
C CYS A 103 6.35 5.45 -2.57
N TYR A 104 7.62 5.85 -2.50
CA TYR A 104 8.24 6.19 -1.21
C TYR A 104 7.59 7.40 -0.54
N THR A 105 7.25 8.45 -1.30
CA THR A 105 6.55 9.64 -0.78
C THR A 105 5.15 9.27 -0.27
N VAL A 106 4.36 8.57 -1.09
CA VAL A 106 3.00 8.12 -0.76
C VAL A 106 2.98 7.27 0.52
N VAL A 107 3.89 6.30 0.60
CA VAL A 107 4.01 5.41 1.76
C VAL A 107 4.47 6.16 3.02
N ASP A 108 5.37 7.13 2.90
CA ASP A 108 5.83 7.96 4.04
C ASP A 108 4.84 9.06 4.47
N CYS A 109 3.71 9.20 3.77
CA CYS A 109 2.54 10.01 4.15
C CYS A 109 1.44 9.13 4.78
N LEU A 110 1.10 7.99 4.16
CA LEU A 110 -0.02 7.15 4.59
C LEU A 110 0.28 6.25 5.81
N PHE A 111 1.56 5.95 6.07
CA PHE A 111 2.00 4.98 7.07
C PHE A 111 3.24 5.47 7.82
N SER A 112 3.41 5.03 9.07
CA SER A 112 4.72 5.19 9.72
C SER A 112 5.76 4.25 9.13
N ARG A 113 7.03 4.54 9.41
CA ARG A 113 8.14 3.68 8.95
C ARG A 113 8.32 2.44 9.82
N GLU A 114 7.79 2.44 11.04
CA GLU A 114 7.85 1.32 11.98
C GLU A 114 6.81 0.24 11.63
N PHE A 115 5.64 0.64 11.14
CA PHE A 115 4.59 -0.25 10.64
C PHE A 115 5.14 -1.33 9.68
N TRP A 116 5.96 -0.92 8.71
CA TRP A 116 6.57 -1.82 7.71
C TRP A 116 7.53 -2.86 8.28
N THR A 117 7.91 -2.77 9.56
CA THR A 117 8.69 -3.82 10.25
C THR A 117 7.81 -4.93 10.84
N LYS A 118 6.51 -4.64 11.07
CA LYS A 118 5.53 -5.58 11.64
C LYS A 118 5.11 -6.65 10.62
N MET A 119 4.79 -6.28 9.38
CA MET A 119 4.31 -7.19 8.31
C MET A 119 5.39 -7.64 7.29
N THR A 120 4.99 -8.44 6.31
CA THR A 120 5.72 -8.67 5.02
C THR A 120 4.75 -8.57 3.84
N TRP A 121 5.21 -8.80 2.60
CA TRP A 121 4.33 -8.79 1.42
C TRP A 121 3.35 -9.98 1.40
N THR A 122 3.83 -11.21 1.60
CA THR A 122 3.03 -12.45 1.53
C THR A 122 2.70 -13.07 2.89
N GLY A 123 3.13 -12.47 4.00
CA GLY A 123 2.99 -13.01 5.35
C GLY A 123 3.98 -14.13 5.70
N ILE A 124 4.38 -14.91 4.69
CA ILE A 124 5.37 -15.99 4.79
C ILE A 124 6.66 -15.48 5.47
N SER A 125 7.07 -16.22 6.50
CA SER A 125 8.28 -16.00 7.28
C SER A 125 9.16 -17.24 7.21
N ARG A 126 10.50 -17.07 7.28
CA ARG A 126 11.45 -18.18 7.45
C ARG A 126 11.63 -18.61 8.91
N SER A 127 11.09 -17.83 9.85
CA SER A 127 11.00 -18.20 11.25
C SER A 127 9.54 -18.46 11.63
N ASP A 128 9.34 -19.30 12.64
CA ASP A 128 8.06 -19.86 13.11
C ASP A 128 7.01 -18.84 13.60
N LYS A 129 7.31 -17.54 13.45
CA LYS A 129 6.36 -16.44 13.67
C LYS A 129 5.83 -15.99 12.32
N ALA A 130 4.66 -16.52 11.95
CA ALA A 130 3.89 -16.01 10.82
C ALA A 130 3.64 -14.49 10.98
N LYS A 131 3.69 -13.76 9.87
CA LYS A 131 3.30 -12.35 9.79
C LYS A 131 2.09 -12.26 8.85
N ARG A 132 1.34 -11.15 8.91
CA ARG A 132 0.32 -10.88 7.88
C ARG A 132 0.94 -10.41 6.58
N GLY A 133 0.30 -10.78 5.47
CA GLY A 133 0.67 -10.38 4.13
C GLY A 133 -0.01 -9.08 3.74
N PHE A 134 0.78 -8.04 3.47
CA PHE A 134 0.25 -6.77 2.97
C PHE A 134 -0.52 -6.91 1.64
N ARG A 135 -0.25 -7.98 0.88
CA ARG A 135 -1.00 -8.39 -0.33
C ARG A 135 -2.48 -8.70 -0.06
N GLU A 136 -2.88 -8.98 1.19
CA GLU A 136 -4.28 -9.23 1.58
C GLU A 136 -5.13 -7.94 1.49
N TYR A 137 -4.53 -6.76 1.65
CA TYR A 137 -5.23 -5.47 1.64
C TYR A 137 -5.38 -4.92 0.22
N GLY A 138 -6.19 -5.61 -0.59
CA GLY A 138 -6.40 -5.32 -2.01
C GLY A 138 -6.73 -3.85 -2.31
N ASN A 139 -7.71 -3.27 -1.60
CA ASN A 139 -8.15 -1.89 -1.82
C ASN A 139 -7.03 -0.87 -1.53
N VAL A 140 -6.22 -1.14 -0.52
CA VAL A 140 -5.04 -0.33 -0.17
C VAL A 140 -3.97 -0.43 -1.27
N THR A 141 -3.64 -1.63 -1.71
CA THR A 141 -2.62 -1.82 -2.77
C THR A 141 -3.08 -1.23 -4.10
N GLN A 142 -4.38 -1.27 -4.42
CA GLN A 142 -4.95 -0.57 -5.56
C GLN A 142 -4.82 0.95 -5.40
N LEU A 143 -5.24 1.53 -4.28
CA LEU A 143 -5.10 2.98 -4.04
C LEU A 143 -3.64 3.44 -4.16
N LEU A 144 -2.68 2.69 -3.61
CA LEU A 144 -1.24 2.99 -3.77
C LEU A 144 -0.82 3.01 -5.24
N GLY A 145 -1.28 2.05 -6.05
CA GLY A 145 -1.01 2.02 -7.50
C GLY A 145 -1.65 3.19 -8.25
N ASP A 146 -2.90 3.50 -7.95
CA ASP A 146 -3.67 4.57 -8.60
C ASP A 146 -3.12 5.97 -8.25
N ILE A 147 -2.67 6.19 -7.01
CA ILE A 147 -1.97 7.42 -6.63
C ILE A 147 -0.64 7.55 -7.39
N VAL A 148 0.14 6.47 -7.52
CA VAL A 148 1.46 6.53 -8.18
C VAL A 148 1.33 6.78 -9.68
N ARG A 149 0.26 6.29 -10.32
CA ARG A 149 -0.07 6.55 -11.73
C ARG A 149 -0.30 8.03 -12.06
N ILE A 150 -0.61 8.87 -11.08
CA ILE A 150 -0.64 10.33 -11.24
C ILE A 150 0.77 10.84 -11.62
N GLY A 151 1.79 10.37 -10.91
CA GLY A 151 3.19 10.79 -11.12
C GLY A 151 3.92 10.04 -12.24
N ASP A 152 3.53 8.79 -12.51
CA ASP A 152 4.11 7.92 -13.53
C ASP A 152 3.01 7.07 -14.20
N PRO A 153 2.37 7.53 -15.29
CA PRO A 153 1.27 6.80 -15.94
C PRO A 153 1.64 5.40 -16.45
N SER A 154 2.94 5.11 -16.58
CA SER A 154 3.44 3.79 -16.97
C SER A 154 3.44 2.76 -15.82
N TYR A 155 3.10 3.17 -14.60
CA TYR A 155 3.30 2.35 -13.40
C TYR A 155 2.31 1.18 -13.28
N THR A 156 2.86 -0.04 -13.19
CA THR A 156 2.09 -1.29 -13.18
C THR A 156 1.97 -1.90 -11.78
N ALA A 157 0.94 -2.73 -11.58
CA ALA A 157 0.77 -3.48 -10.32
C ALA A 157 1.96 -4.43 -10.04
N GLN A 158 2.61 -4.96 -11.08
CA GLN A 158 3.83 -5.76 -10.94
C GLN A 158 5.01 -4.92 -10.43
N GLN A 159 5.15 -3.67 -10.90
CA GLN A 159 6.17 -2.76 -10.39
C GLN A 159 5.90 -2.37 -8.93
N LEU A 160 4.63 -2.19 -8.54
CA LEU A 160 4.24 -1.99 -7.14
C LEU A 160 4.59 -3.20 -6.25
N GLU A 161 4.29 -4.42 -6.69
CA GLU A 161 4.70 -5.63 -5.97
C GLU A 161 6.23 -5.74 -5.83
N LEU A 162 6.98 -5.50 -6.92
CA LEU A 162 8.44 -5.51 -6.90
C LEU A 162 9.01 -4.41 -5.99
N PHE A 163 8.39 -3.23 -5.94
CA PHE A 163 8.72 -2.18 -4.98
C PHE A 163 8.46 -2.63 -3.54
N CYS A 164 7.27 -3.16 -3.24
CA CYS A 164 6.92 -3.66 -1.92
C CYS A 164 7.94 -4.72 -1.44
N ARG A 165 8.16 -5.76 -2.25
CA ARG A 165 9.08 -6.88 -1.92
C ARG A 165 10.54 -6.43 -1.82
N ASN A 166 11.07 -5.80 -2.87
CA ASN A 166 12.51 -5.63 -3.06
C ASN A 166 13.06 -4.28 -2.57
N ARG A 167 12.17 -3.36 -2.18
CA ARG A 167 12.54 -2.04 -1.63
C ARG A 167 11.89 -1.79 -0.27
N LEU A 168 10.56 -1.79 -0.18
CA LEU A 168 9.85 -1.33 1.03
C LEU A 168 10.07 -2.26 2.22
N PHE A 169 9.72 -3.54 2.10
CA PHE A 169 9.91 -4.53 3.17
C PHE A 169 11.39 -4.87 3.37
N ARG A 170 12.19 -4.98 2.29
CA ARG A 170 13.63 -5.28 2.38
C ARG A 170 14.40 -4.28 3.24
N TYR A 171 14.06 -2.99 3.18
CA TYR A 171 14.78 -1.92 3.89
C TYR A 171 14.02 -1.32 5.08
N CYS A 172 12.87 -1.89 5.48
CA CYS A 172 12.00 -1.34 6.54
C CYS A 172 12.75 -0.95 7.82
N LYS A 173 13.57 -1.83 8.39
CA LYS A 173 14.37 -1.60 9.62
C LYS A 173 15.37 -0.43 9.50
N SER A 174 15.94 -0.24 8.31
CA SER A 174 16.86 0.87 8.02
C SER A 174 16.08 2.18 7.79
N ARG A 175 14.85 2.10 7.26
CA ARG A 175 13.96 3.26 7.09
C ARG A 175 13.41 3.75 8.43
N SER A 176 12.99 2.85 9.33
CA SER A 176 12.43 3.23 10.65
C SER A 176 13.43 3.98 11.53
N THR A 177 14.68 3.50 11.62
CA THR A 177 15.77 4.13 12.38
C THR A 177 16.32 5.41 11.75
N SER A 178 15.97 5.72 10.50
CA SER A 178 16.45 6.89 9.76
C SER A 178 15.62 8.14 10.05
N ARG A 179 16.18 9.06 10.86
CA ARG A 179 15.54 10.30 11.38
C ARG A 179 15.17 11.39 10.34
N ARG A 180 14.96 11.04 9.07
CA ARG A 180 14.69 11.94 7.91
C ARG A 180 15.69 13.10 7.67
N LEU A 181 16.74 13.25 8.48
CA LEU A 181 17.79 14.26 8.34
C LEU A 181 18.40 14.25 6.94
N ARG A 182 18.36 15.40 6.25
CA ARG A 182 19.19 15.63 5.05
C ARG A 182 20.65 15.46 5.45
N LYS A 183 21.39 14.62 4.74
CA LYS A 183 22.86 14.60 4.84
C LYS A 183 23.36 15.99 4.42
N SER A 184 24.12 16.65 5.29
CA SER A 184 24.72 17.95 4.98
C SER A 184 25.57 17.83 3.71
N ALA A 185 25.47 18.82 2.82
CA ALA A 185 26.18 18.81 1.53
C ALA A 185 27.70 18.78 1.72
N CYS A 186 28.18 19.26 2.87
CA CYS A 186 29.54 19.16 3.37
C CYS A 186 29.92 17.70 3.71
N ARG A 187 30.00 16.82 2.71
CA ARG A 187 30.90 15.66 2.80
C ARG A 187 32.32 16.20 2.96
N PRO A 188 33.04 15.94 4.07
CA PRO A 188 34.46 16.28 4.12
C PRO A 188 35.16 15.49 3.00
N LYS A 189 35.91 16.17 2.14
CA LYS A 189 36.83 15.49 1.22
C LYS A 189 37.83 14.73 2.09
N ARG A 190 37.83 13.39 2.02
CA ARG A 190 39.00 12.62 2.45
C ARG A 190 40.15 13.04 1.55
N SER A 191 41.10 13.81 2.09
CA SER A 191 42.36 14.08 1.44
C SER A 191 43.10 12.76 1.29
N SER A 192 43.29 12.31 0.05
CA SER A 192 44.26 11.26 -0.27
C SER A 192 45.65 11.83 0.05
N LYS A 193 46.22 11.42 1.20
CA LYS A 193 47.53 11.88 1.65
C LYS A 193 48.58 11.35 0.67
N ALA A 194 49.05 12.22 -0.22
CA ALA A 194 50.06 11.86 -1.21
C ALA A 194 51.37 11.47 -0.50
N THR A 195 52.00 10.40 -0.98
CA THR A 195 53.30 9.92 -0.46
C THR A 195 54.42 10.80 -1.00
N ALA A 196 55.13 11.48 -0.10
CA ALA A 196 56.33 12.26 -0.39
C ALA A 196 57.32 12.11 0.77
N THR A 197 58.62 12.09 0.46
CA THR A 197 59.69 11.76 1.41
C THR A 197 61.01 12.46 1.04
N VAL A 198 61.91 12.77 1.97
CA VAL A 198 61.81 12.55 3.44
C VAL A 198 61.26 13.82 4.12
N GLU A 199 61.85 14.56 5.07
CA GLU A 199 63.09 14.46 5.88
C GLU A 199 62.85 15.08 7.27
N GLN A 200 63.91 15.37 8.03
CA GLN A 200 63.91 15.74 9.45
C GLN A 200 64.10 17.27 9.61
N ASN A 201 63.94 17.96 10.76
CA ASN A 201 64.09 17.63 12.17
C ASN A 201 63.21 18.53 13.08
N ALA A 202 62.96 18.08 14.33
CA ALA A 202 62.70 18.86 15.57
C ALA A 202 61.52 19.88 15.63
N ALA A 203 60.78 20.04 16.74
CA ALA A 203 60.65 19.26 18.00
C ALA A 203 59.31 19.63 18.71
N ASP A 204 58.91 18.83 19.70
CA ASP A 204 57.97 19.11 20.83
C ASP A 204 56.50 19.52 20.51
N ALA A 205 55.47 19.07 21.23
CA ALA A 205 55.31 17.98 22.22
C ALA A 205 53.82 17.56 22.37
N ASP A 206 53.58 16.36 22.90
CA ASP A 206 52.32 15.79 23.44
C ASP A 206 51.08 15.69 22.49
N ASP A 207 50.13 14.75 22.62
CA ASP A 207 49.71 13.87 23.74
C ASP A 207 49.34 12.42 23.25
N LEU A 208 48.98 11.55 24.19
CA LEU A 208 48.79 10.08 24.13
C LEU A 208 47.71 9.59 23.13
N CYS A 209 47.89 8.45 22.43
CA CYS A 209 47.69 7.05 22.86
C CYS A 209 46.27 6.73 23.42
N SER A 210 45.56 5.67 23.04
CA SER A 210 45.82 4.57 22.08
C SER A 210 44.51 3.83 21.68
N SER A 211 44.60 2.94 20.68
CA SER A 211 43.80 1.72 20.49
C SER A 211 42.37 1.82 19.89
N ASP A 212 41.94 0.90 19.01
CA ASP A 212 42.72 -0.14 18.30
C ASP A 212 42.11 -0.52 16.93
N ASP A 213 42.90 -1.19 16.08
CA ASP A 213 42.51 -1.54 14.70
C ASP A 213 41.77 -2.88 14.61
N ALA A 214 40.85 -2.99 13.64
CA ALA A 214 40.11 -4.21 13.30
C ALA A 214 39.67 -4.22 11.83
N ARG A 215 40.54 -3.80 10.90
CA ARG A 215 40.34 -4.02 9.46
C ARG A 215 40.38 -5.51 9.10
N MET A 216 39.27 -6.03 8.62
CA MET A 216 39.27 -7.20 7.72
C MET A 216 38.87 -6.76 6.32
N SER A 217 39.85 -6.71 5.42
CA SER A 217 39.62 -6.63 3.98
C SER A 217 39.34 -8.04 3.45
N GLY A 218 38.16 -8.26 2.89
CA GLY A 218 37.83 -9.46 2.10
C GLY A 218 37.58 -9.06 0.66
N GLU A 219 38.19 -9.77 -0.29
CA GLU A 219 38.25 -9.36 -1.69
C GLU A 219 36.98 -9.70 -2.49
N LEU A 220 36.89 -9.11 -3.69
CA LEU A 220 35.89 -9.46 -4.68
C LEU A 220 36.25 -10.82 -5.31
N SER A 221 35.40 -11.82 -5.12
CA SER A 221 35.26 -12.92 -6.08
C SER A 221 33.90 -12.79 -6.76
N ASN A 222 33.89 -12.86 -8.09
CA ASN A 222 32.70 -12.75 -8.92
C ASN A 222 32.70 -13.92 -9.92
N SER A 223 32.46 -15.11 -9.38
CA SER A 223 32.30 -16.36 -10.12
C SER A 223 31.23 -17.18 -9.42
N ASP A 224 30.07 -17.31 -10.04
CA ASP A 224 29.10 -18.37 -9.80
C ASP A 224 28.42 -18.65 -11.15
N GLU A 225 28.36 -19.92 -11.53
CA GLU A 225 28.07 -20.36 -12.89
C GLU A 225 26.58 -20.68 -13.07
N TYR A 226 26.05 -20.44 -14.28
CA TYR A 226 24.67 -20.81 -14.61
C TYR A 226 24.62 -22.23 -15.18
N GLU A 227 24.70 -23.24 -14.31
CA GLU A 227 24.37 -24.61 -14.71
C GLU A 227 22.96 -24.64 -15.31
N THR A 228 22.88 -25.05 -16.58
CA THR A 228 21.63 -25.13 -17.34
C THR A 228 21.26 -26.59 -17.51
N ASP A 229 20.42 -27.08 -16.60
CA ASP A 229 19.95 -28.47 -16.56
C ASP A 229 18.95 -28.76 -17.71
N SER A 230 19.46 -28.81 -18.94
CA SER A 230 18.74 -29.30 -20.11
C SER A 230 18.91 -30.81 -20.22
N ALA A 231 18.08 -31.56 -19.48
CA ALA A 231 18.01 -33.01 -19.58
C ALA A 231 17.64 -33.42 -21.02
N GLY A 232 18.59 -34.02 -21.74
CA GLY A 232 18.43 -34.38 -23.15
C GLY A 232 17.56 -35.62 -23.36
N LEU A 233 16.74 -35.58 -24.41
CA LEU A 233 16.17 -36.76 -25.06
C LEU A 233 16.60 -36.80 -26.53
N GLU A 234 17.81 -37.32 -26.73
CA GLU A 234 18.12 -38.08 -27.93
C GLU A 234 17.25 -39.38 -27.97
N ARG A 235 16.98 -40.03 -29.10
CA ARG A 235 17.39 -39.83 -30.50
C ARG A 235 16.34 -40.51 -31.39
N ASP A 236 16.22 -40.11 -32.65
CA ASP A 236 16.59 -41.00 -33.77
C ASP A 236 16.32 -40.37 -35.14
N GLU A 237 17.16 -40.74 -36.11
CA GLU A 237 17.09 -40.26 -37.49
C GLU A 237 16.14 -41.12 -38.33
N LYS A 238 15.53 -40.51 -39.36
CA LYS A 238 15.46 -41.19 -40.66
C LYS A 238 15.41 -40.24 -41.84
N ILE A 239 16.50 -40.27 -42.61
CA ILE A 239 16.60 -39.68 -43.94
C ILE A 239 15.80 -40.54 -44.92
N SER A 240 15.00 -39.90 -45.78
CA SER A 240 14.63 -40.46 -47.09
C SER A 240 14.46 -39.32 -48.09
N SER A 241 14.89 -39.55 -49.32
CA SER A 241 14.88 -38.61 -50.44
C SER A 241 13.60 -38.72 -51.30
N ASP A 242 13.58 -37.89 -52.37
CA ASP A 242 12.62 -37.77 -53.48
C ASP A 242 11.39 -36.90 -53.28
N SER A 243 10.91 -36.15 -54.29
CA SER A 243 11.55 -35.57 -55.49
C SER A 243 10.55 -34.57 -56.13
N SER A 244 10.95 -33.86 -57.19
CA SER A 244 10.05 -33.04 -58.02
C SER A 244 9.18 -33.87 -58.97
#